data_AF-A0A820RX75-F1
#
_entry.id   AF-A0A820RX75-F1
#
_cell.length_a   1.000
_cell.length_b   1.000
_cell.length_c   1.000
_cell.angle_alpha   90.00
_cell.angle_beta   90.00
_cell.angle_gamma   90.00
#
_symmetry.space_group_name_H-M   'P 1'
#
loop_
_entity.id
_entity.type
_entity.pdbx_description
1 polymer ?
#
loop_
_entity_poly.entity_id
_entity_poly.type
_entity_poly.pdbx_seq_one_letter_code
_entity_poly.pdbx_strand_id
1 'polypeptide(L)'
;MGGCIGMGNDTPSAEFNLLNDPDAAHIVFSSPHVPRLVMVPLEVTHTVFATKQVRDRLRSIVSPFSTTLDYLLHYFATAYKDVYQFDFPPLHDPCAVAYVANKDLFEEQS
;
A
#
# COMPACT_ATOMS: atom_id res chain seq x y z
N MET A 1 6.93 0.20 -2.49
CA MET A 1 5.78 -0.63 -2.11
C MET A 1 5.71 -1.73 -3.15
N GLY A 2 5.48 -2.97 -2.73
CA GLY A 2 5.32 -4.09 -3.65
C GLY A 2 5.71 -5.41 -3.01
N GLY A 3 5.23 -6.49 -3.60
CA GLY A 3 5.47 -7.86 -3.17
C GLY A 3 4.51 -8.38 -2.10
N CYS A 4 4.58 -9.69 -1.92
CA CYS A 4 3.85 -10.46 -0.91
C CYS A 4 4.75 -11.61 -0.45
N ILE A 5 4.64 -11.99 0.82
CA ILE A 5 5.30 -13.19 1.36
C ILE A 5 4.34 -14.38 1.27
N GLY A 6 3.06 -14.14 1.51
CA GLY A 6 1.96 -15.08 1.37
C GLY A 6 1.17 -14.84 0.08
N MET A 7 -0.10 -14.46 0.24
CA MET A 7 -1.03 -14.31 -0.88
C MET A 7 -0.79 -13.01 -1.65
N GLY A 8 -0.73 -13.11 -2.97
CA GLY A 8 -0.75 -11.95 -3.87
C GLY A 8 -2.14 -11.31 -3.99
N ASN A 9 -2.20 -10.12 -4.60
CA ASN A 9 -3.45 -9.42 -4.88
C ASN A 9 -3.88 -9.54 -6.36
N ASP A 10 -2.96 -9.69 -7.30
CA ASP A 10 -3.30 -9.82 -8.73
C ASP A 10 -3.40 -11.30 -9.16
N THR A 11 -2.51 -12.14 -8.63
CA THR A 11 -2.65 -13.60 -8.66
C THR A 11 -2.47 -14.16 -7.26
N PRO A 12 -2.85 -15.43 -6.98
CA PRO A 12 -2.63 -16.03 -5.67
C PRO A 12 -1.18 -15.94 -5.16
N SER A 13 -0.21 -15.87 -6.08
CA SER A 13 1.22 -15.92 -5.75
C SER A 13 1.97 -14.61 -6.04
N ALA A 14 1.33 -13.57 -6.57
CA ALA A 14 2.02 -12.34 -6.96
C ALA A 14 1.23 -11.07 -6.69
N GLU A 15 1.94 -10.09 -6.16
CA GLU A 15 1.47 -8.72 -6.03
C GLU A 15 1.62 -7.96 -7.36
N PHE A 16 0.66 -7.08 -7.65
CA PHE A 16 0.51 -6.35 -8.91
C PHE A 16 1.82 -5.71 -9.42
N ASN A 17 2.52 -4.92 -8.61
CA ASN A 17 3.72 -4.22 -9.07
C ASN A 17 4.85 -5.19 -9.46
N LEU A 18 5.06 -6.25 -8.68
CA LEU A 18 6.08 -7.26 -9.02
C LEU A 18 5.67 -8.12 -10.22
N LEU A 19 4.37 -8.40 -10.37
CA LEU A 19 3.87 -9.19 -11.49
C LEU A 19 3.95 -8.42 -12.81
N ASN A 20 3.74 -7.11 -12.79
CA ASN A 20 3.73 -6.27 -13.98
C ASN A 20 5.11 -6.22 -14.67
N ASP A 21 6.21 -6.30 -13.90
CA ASP A 21 7.57 -6.43 -14.45
C ASP A 21 8.49 -7.24 -13.49
N PRO A 22 8.45 -8.58 -13.56
CA PRO A 22 9.25 -9.44 -12.70
C PRO A 22 10.76 -9.33 -12.95
N ASP A 23 11.16 -9.02 -14.19
CA ASP A 23 12.57 -8.89 -14.56
C ASP A 23 13.16 -7.60 -13.95
N ALA A 24 12.44 -6.48 -14.03
CA ALA A 24 12.83 -5.25 -13.37
C ALA A 24 12.87 -5.41 -11.84
N ALA A 25 11.88 -6.11 -11.26
CA ALA A 25 11.89 -6.45 -9.85
C ALA A 25 13.17 -7.24 -9.49
N HIS A 26 13.48 -8.31 -10.23
CA HIS A 26 14.68 -9.12 -10.00
C HIS A 26 15.97 -8.28 -10.03
N ILE A 27 16.09 -7.34 -10.98
CA ILE A 27 17.22 -6.42 -11.07
C ILE A 27 17.31 -5.54 -9.81
N VAL A 28 16.19 -4.97 -9.34
CA VAL A 28 16.17 -4.12 -8.14
C VAL A 28 16.53 -4.92 -6.89
N PHE A 29 15.93 -6.10 -6.69
CA PHE A 29 16.19 -6.97 -5.53
C PHE A 29 17.62 -7.51 -5.51
N SER A 30 18.23 -7.70 -6.68
CA SER A 30 19.60 -8.23 -6.81
C SER A 30 20.65 -7.13 -7.01
N SER A 31 20.26 -5.85 -6.98
CA SER A 31 21.15 -4.74 -7.32
C SER A 31 22.25 -4.56 -6.27
N PRO A 32 23.54 -4.69 -6.63
CA PRO A 32 24.64 -4.47 -5.70
C PRO A 32 24.81 -2.98 -5.34
N HIS A 33 24.15 -2.07 -6.07
CA HIS A 33 24.26 -0.63 -5.86
C HIS A 33 23.23 -0.08 -4.87
N VAL A 34 22.28 -0.90 -4.41
CA VAL A 34 21.28 -0.50 -3.42
C VAL A 34 21.72 -1.05 -2.05
N PRO A 35 22.34 -0.23 -1.18
CA PRO A 35 22.91 -0.73 0.07
C PRO A 35 21.85 -1.20 1.07
N ARG A 36 20.61 -0.71 0.91
CA ARG A 36 19.47 -1.10 1.74
C ARG A 36 18.19 -1.01 0.92
N LEU A 37 17.56 -2.14 0.71
CA LEU A 37 16.25 -2.24 0.10
C LEU A 37 15.23 -2.56 1.20
N VAL A 38 14.09 -1.86 1.20
CA VAL A 38 12.98 -2.15 2.11
C VAL A 38 11.76 -2.47 1.27
N MET A 39 11.27 -3.70 1.42
CA MET A 39 10.01 -4.12 0.84
C MET A 39 8.88 -3.74 1.81
N VAL A 40 7.82 -3.13 1.29
CA VAL A 40 6.59 -2.86 2.04
C VAL A 40 5.49 -3.67 1.36
N PRO A 41 5.27 -4.93 1.82
CA PRO A 41 4.46 -5.89 1.10
C PRO A 41 2.98 -5.83 1.50
N LEU A 42 2.15 -6.68 0.88
CA LEU A 42 0.73 -6.80 1.17
C LEU A 42 0.45 -7.11 2.64
N GLU A 43 1.29 -7.91 3.32
CA GLU A 43 1.13 -8.24 4.73
C GLU A 43 1.17 -7.01 5.63
N VAL A 44 1.92 -5.98 5.26
CA VAL A 44 1.96 -4.70 5.98
C VAL A 44 0.81 -3.83 5.53
N THR A 45 0.66 -3.64 4.22
CA THR A 45 -0.30 -2.66 3.68
C THR A 45 -1.76 -3.04 3.90
N HIS A 46 -2.08 -4.34 3.99
CA HIS A 46 -3.41 -4.85 4.37
C HIS A 46 -3.69 -4.74 5.89
N THR A 47 -2.86 -4.03 6.66
CA THR A 47 -3.17 -3.66 8.05
C THR A 47 -3.56 -2.18 8.18
N VAL A 48 -3.39 -1.38 7.13
CA VAL A 48 -3.58 0.08 7.16
C VAL A 48 -4.71 0.47 6.22
N PHE A 49 -5.85 0.81 6.79
CA PHE A 49 -7.08 1.09 6.04
C PHE A 49 -7.52 2.55 6.16
N ALA A 50 -8.04 3.10 5.05
CA ALA A 50 -8.76 4.37 5.08
C ALA A 50 -10.19 4.18 5.62
N THR A 51 -10.29 3.93 6.92
CA THR A 51 -11.57 3.70 7.60
C THR A 51 -12.51 4.90 7.49
N LYS A 52 -13.80 4.69 7.80
CA LYS A 52 -14.77 5.79 7.89
C LYS A 52 -14.27 6.93 8.79
N GLN A 53 -13.66 6.62 9.94
CA GLN A 53 -13.15 7.63 10.87
C GLN A 53 -12.01 8.45 10.24
N VAL A 54 -11.11 7.81 9.48
CA VAL A 54 -10.03 8.51 8.75
C VAL A 54 -10.63 9.44 7.71
N ARG A 55 -11.62 8.98 6.93
CA ARG A 55 -12.31 9.80 5.94
C ARG A 55 -13.10 10.95 6.56
N ASP A 56 -13.76 10.75 7.70
CA ASP A 56 -14.46 11.81 8.43
C ASP A 56 -13.49 12.91 8.88
N ARG A 57 -12.31 12.52 9.38
CA ARG A 57 -11.24 13.48 9.72
C ARG A 57 -10.76 14.22 8.47
N LEU A 58 -10.56 13.53 7.36
CA LEU A 58 -10.16 14.14 6.09
C LEU A 58 -11.19 15.19 5.61
N ARG A 59 -12.49 14.88 5.67
CA ARG A 59 -13.59 15.78 5.29
C ARG A 59 -13.71 17.01 6.20
N SER A 60 -13.21 16.95 7.43
CA SER A 60 -13.15 18.12 8.32
C SER A 60 -12.07 19.14 7.92
N ILE A 61 -11.09 18.73 7.10
CA ILE A 61 -10.05 19.61 6.57
C ILE A 61 -10.60 20.31 5.33
N VAL A 62 -10.73 21.64 5.37
CA VAL A 62 -11.22 22.42 4.24
C VAL A 62 -10.08 22.74 3.29
N SER A 63 -9.88 21.87 2.29
CA SER A 63 -8.93 22.11 1.20
C SER A 63 -9.36 21.37 -0.09
N PRO A 64 -8.92 21.84 -1.27
CA PRO A 64 -9.12 21.09 -2.51
C PRO A 64 -8.48 19.69 -2.46
N PHE A 65 -7.30 19.57 -1.85
CA PHE A 65 -6.59 18.31 -1.73
C PHE A 65 -7.34 17.27 -0.90
N SER A 66 -7.85 17.65 0.28
CA SER A 66 -8.63 16.74 1.13
C SER A 66 -9.93 16.29 0.46
N THR A 67 -10.57 17.18 -0.31
CA THR A 67 -11.75 16.85 -1.11
C THR A 67 -11.42 15.82 -2.19
N THR A 68 -10.37 16.04 -2.98
CA THR A 68 -9.92 15.10 -4.01
C THR A 68 -9.54 13.74 -3.41
N LEU A 69 -8.82 13.74 -2.29
CA LEU A 69 -8.41 12.51 -1.62
C LEU A 69 -9.61 11.74 -1.07
N ASP A 70 -10.62 12.41 -0.52
CA ASP A 70 -11.85 11.74 -0.06
C ASP A 70 -12.59 11.03 -1.20
N TYR A 71 -12.70 11.68 -2.37
CA TYR A 71 -13.29 11.05 -3.56
C TYR A 71 -12.49 9.85 -4.04
N LEU A 72 -11.16 9.95 -4.10
CA LEU A 72 -10.29 8.85 -4.51
C LEU A 72 -10.43 7.64 -3.56
N LEU A 73 -10.40 7.89 -2.26
CA LEU A 73 -10.57 6.84 -1.25
C LEU A 73 -11.99 6.24 -1.30
N HIS A 74 -13.01 7.04 -1.60
CA HIS A 74 -14.35 6.51 -1.79
C HIS A 74 -14.45 5.57 -3.00
N TYR A 75 -13.84 5.95 -4.12
CA TYR A 75 -13.81 5.13 -5.33
C TYR A 75 -13.14 3.78 -5.07
N PHE A 76 -11.95 3.80 -4.44
CA PHE A 76 -11.25 2.57 -4.09
C PHE A 76 -12.01 1.72 -3.06
N ALA A 77 -12.68 2.33 -2.09
CA ALA A 77 -13.49 1.58 -1.13
C ALA A 77 -14.54 0.71 -1.84
N THR A 78 -15.18 1.24 -2.88
CA THR A 78 -16.16 0.50 -3.70
C THR A 78 -15.49 -0.62 -4.48
N ALA A 79 -14.38 -0.34 -5.17
CA ALA A 79 -13.66 -1.35 -5.97
C ALA A 79 -13.12 -2.52 -5.11
N TYR A 80 -12.53 -2.22 -3.95
CA TYR A 80 -11.97 -3.23 -3.05
C TYR A 80 -13.04 -4.07 -2.36
N LYS A 81 -14.22 -3.50 -2.09
CA LYS A 81 -15.33 -4.27 -1.54
C LYS A 81 -15.77 -5.36 -2.52
N ASP A 82 -15.85 -5.04 -3.81
CA ASP A 82 -16.31 -5.99 -4.83
C ASP A 82 -15.29 -7.09 -5.10
N VAL A 83 -13.98 -6.77 -5.10
CA VAL A 83 -12.92 -7.70 -5.48
C VAL A 83 -12.32 -8.47 -4.29
N TYR A 84 -12.07 -7.80 -3.16
CA TYR A 84 -11.32 -8.36 -2.02
C TYR A 84 -12.17 -8.50 -0.75
N GLN A 85 -13.45 -8.11 -0.79
CA GLN A 85 -14.36 -8.14 0.36
C GLN A 85 -13.82 -7.36 1.57
N PHE A 86 -12.98 -6.35 1.34
CA PHE A 86 -12.55 -5.44 2.39
C PHE A 86 -13.61 -4.37 2.64
N ASP A 87 -13.88 -4.08 3.92
CA ASP A 87 -14.81 -3.03 4.31
C ASP A 87 -14.28 -1.62 3.99
N PHE A 88 -12.96 -1.48 3.88
CA PHE A 88 -12.26 -0.22 3.64
C PHE A 88 -11.06 -0.45 2.70
N PRO A 89 -10.64 0.54 1.91
CA PRO A 89 -9.52 0.36 1.00
C PRO A 89 -8.19 0.44 1.78
N PRO A 90 -7.24 -0.47 1.50
CA PRO A 90 -5.90 -0.42 2.07
C PRO A 90 -5.11 0.77 1.50
N LEU A 91 -4.16 1.28 2.29
CA LEU A 91 -3.24 2.35 1.89
C LEU A 91 -1.86 1.80 1.58
N HIS A 92 -1.70 1.24 0.39
CA HIS A 92 -0.46 0.62 -0.06
C HIS A 92 0.75 1.58 -0.10
N ASP A 93 0.76 2.50 -1.05
CA ASP A 93 1.89 3.39 -1.29
C ASP A 93 2.18 4.33 -0.12
N PRO A 94 1.17 4.87 0.59
CA PRO A 94 1.42 5.69 1.77
C PRO A 94 2.19 4.97 2.88
N CYS A 95 2.09 3.64 3.01
CA CYS A 95 2.90 2.90 3.99
C CYS A 95 4.40 3.00 3.69
N ALA A 96 4.81 2.97 2.42
CA ALA A 96 6.21 3.11 2.05
C ALA A 96 6.75 4.51 2.36
N VAL A 97 5.94 5.55 2.13
CA VAL A 97 6.30 6.93 2.51
C VAL A 97 6.34 7.09 4.03
N ALA A 98 5.37 6.53 4.75
CA ALA A 98 5.31 6.56 6.20
C ALA A 98 6.54 5.91 6.83
N TYR A 99 7.02 4.79 6.28
CA TYR A 99 8.24 4.12 6.71
C TYR A 99 9.48 5.02 6.57
N VAL A 100 9.60 5.73 5.45
CA VAL A 100 10.71 6.69 5.25
C VAL A 100 10.59 7.87 6.23
N ALA A 101 9.38 8.33 6.51
CA ALA A 101 9.13 9.46 7.41
C ALA A 101 9.36 9.10 8.90
N ASN A 102 8.96 7.89 9.32
CA ASN A 102 9.15 7.40 10.67
C ASN A 102 9.21 5.86 10.69
N LYS A 103 10.41 5.32 10.83
CA LYS A 103 10.66 3.86 10.85
C LYS A 103 10.11 3.19 12.10
N ASP A 104 9.97 3.91 13.22
CA ASP A 104 9.51 3.35 14.50
C ASP A 104 8.03 2.93 14.47
N LEU A 105 7.31 3.29 13.41
CA LEU A 105 5.95 2.82 13.14
C LEU A 105 5.91 1.37 12.62
N PHE A 106 7.07 0.78 12.29
CA PHE A 106 7.17 -0.50 11.61
C PHE A 106 8.13 -1.44 12.35
N GLU A 107 7.82 -2.73 12.31
CA GLU A 107 8.75 -3.79 12.70
C GLU A 107 9.40 -4.37 11.45
N GLU A 108 10.72 -4.32 11.38
CA GLU A 108 11.49 -4.91 10.28
C GLU A 108 11.80 -6.37 10.59
N GLN A 109 11.52 -7.27 9.64
CA GLN A 109 12.09 -8.62 9.66
C GLN A 109 13.43 -8.59 8.93
N SER A 110 14.48 -8.92 9.66
CA SER A 110 15.86 -9.10 9.17
C SER A 110 16.17 -10.57 8.92
#